data_AF-A0A392QJI4-F1
#
_entry.id   AF-A0A392QJI4-F1
#
_cell.length_a   1.000
_cell.length_b   1.000
_cell.length_c   1.000
_cell.angle_alpha   90.00
_cell.angle_beta   90.00
_cell.angle_gamma   90.00
#
_symmetry.space_group_name_H-M   'P 1'
#
loop_
_entity.id
_entity.type
_entity.pdbx_description
1 polymer ?
#
loop_
_entity_poly.entity_id
_entity_poly.type
_entity_poly.pdbx_seq_one_letter_code
_entity_poly.pdbx_strand_id
1 'polypeptide(L)'
;MIDSLPNLEIVSTYSVGLDKIDLKKCREKGIRVANTPDVLTDDVADLAIALALAVFRKIPQSDGYVKNGLWKHSDYPLTTK
;
A
#
# COMPACT_ATOMS: atom_id res chain seq x y z
N MET A 1 10.18 21.25 -9.18
CA MET A 1 10.87 20.13 -9.87
C MET A 1 10.66 20.19 -11.39
N ILE A 2 9.42 20.12 -11.89
CA ILE A 2 9.14 20.17 -13.36
C ILE A 2 9.77 21.41 -14.03
N ASP A 3 9.66 22.59 -13.42
CA ASP A 3 10.24 23.82 -13.99
C ASP A 3 11.78 23.86 -13.98
N SER A 4 12.43 23.05 -13.14
CA SER A 4 13.88 22.97 -13.04
C SER A 4 14.51 22.05 -14.07
N LEU A 5 13.70 21.31 -14.85
CA LEU A 5 14.13 20.34 -15.85
C LEU A 5 13.58 20.77 -17.23
N PRO A 6 14.24 21.72 -17.93
CA PRO A 6 13.69 22.34 -19.13
C PRO A 6 13.51 21.38 -20.31
N ASN A 7 14.26 20.29 -20.33
CA ASN A 7 14.21 19.25 -21.38
C ASN A 7 13.48 17.98 -20.90
N LEU A 8 12.64 18.06 -19.85
CA LEU A 8 11.89 16.91 -19.36
C LEU A 8 10.79 16.51 -20.35
N GLU A 9 10.81 15.27 -20.83
CA GLU A 9 9.86 14.79 -21.84
C GLU A 9 8.86 13.74 -21.31
N ILE A 10 9.22 13.06 -20.21
CA ILE A 10 8.39 12.00 -19.63
C ILE A 10 8.63 11.87 -18.13
N VAL A 11 7.55 11.58 -17.39
CA VAL A 11 7.57 11.09 -16.01
C VAL A 11 7.00 9.68 -16.01
N SER A 12 7.83 8.69 -15.71
CA SER A 12 7.40 7.29 -15.54
C SER A 12 7.42 6.96 -14.05
N THR A 13 6.26 6.71 -13.46
CA THR A 13 6.16 6.42 -12.02
C THR A 13 6.07 4.92 -11.77
N TYR A 14 6.70 4.47 -10.68
CA TYR A 14 6.58 3.12 -10.16
C TYR A 14 5.41 3.06 -9.16
N SER A 15 4.21 3.38 -9.65
CA SER A 15 2.96 3.41 -8.88
C SER A 15 1.76 3.39 -9.82
N VAL A 16 0.58 3.05 -9.31
CA VAL A 16 -0.71 3.33 -9.99
C VAL A 16 -1.13 4.78 -9.75
N GLY A 17 -1.07 5.22 -8.49
CA GLY A 17 -1.48 6.57 -8.07
C GLY A 17 -0.62 7.67 -8.69
N LEU A 18 -1.26 8.80 -9.01
CA LEU A 18 -0.67 9.96 -9.69
C LEU A 18 -0.70 11.24 -8.85
N ASP A 19 -1.14 11.17 -7.59
CA ASP A 19 -1.36 12.31 -6.69
C ASP A 19 -0.10 13.14 -6.40
N LYS A 20 1.09 12.56 -6.58
CA LYS A 20 2.38 13.25 -6.43
C LYS A 20 2.86 13.97 -7.70
N ILE A 21 2.18 13.77 -8.83
CA ILE A 21 2.55 14.34 -10.12
C ILE A 21 1.58 15.47 -10.46
N ASP A 22 2.11 16.67 -10.73
CA ASP A 22 1.30 17.79 -11.25
C ASP A 22 0.93 17.52 -12.72
N LEU A 23 -0.15 16.77 -12.93
CA LEU A 23 -0.63 16.37 -14.24
C LEU A 23 -1.00 17.58 -15.12
N LYS A 24 -1.46 18.68 -14.51
CA LYS A 24 -1.80 19.90 -15.24
C LYS A 24 -0.53 20.53 -15.82
N LYS A 25 0.50 20.71 -14.99
CA LYS A 25 1.80 21.26 -15.42
C LYS A 25 2.49 20.38 -16.46
N CYS A 26 2.44 19.04 -16.29
CA CYS A 26 2.95 18.10 -17.29
C CYS A 26 2.25 18.29 -18.64
N ARG A 27 0.92 18.40 -18.65
CA ARG A 27 0.14 18.64 -19.88
C ARG A 27 0.49 19.98 -20.53
N GLU A 28 0.58 21.06 -19.76
CA GLU A 28 0.95 22.39 -20.26
C GLU A 28 2.32 22.42 -20.95
N LYS A 29 3.26 21.59 -20.48
CA LYS A 29 4.62 21.50 -21.02
C LYS A 29 4.82 20.38 -22.04
N GLY A 30 3.78 19.63 -22.42
CA GLY A 30 3.90 18.51 -23.35
C GLY A 30 4.65 17.29 -22.79
N ILE A 31 4.74 17.17 -21.46
CA ILE A 31 5.43 16.09 -20.77
C ILE A 31 4.48 14.89 -20.64
N ARG A 32 4.91 13.73 -21.14
CA ARG A 32 4.14 12.48 -21.02
C ARG A 32 4.19 11.95 -19.59
N VAL A 33 3.14 11.25 -19.17
CA VAL A 33 3.11 10.57 -17.87
C VAL A 33 2.70 9.12 -18.09
N ALA A 34 3.47 8.19 -17.53
CA ALA A 34 3.18 6.76 -17.53
C ALA A 34 3.21 6.22 -16.09
N ASN A 35 2.34 5.25 -15.81
CA ASN A 35 2.19 4.60 -14.52
C ASN A 35 2.10 3.07 -14.71
N THR A 36 1.84 2.33 -13.64
CA THR A 36 1.79 0.86 -13.65
C THR A 36 0.38 0.33 -13.33
N PRO A 37 -0.64 0.56 -14.20
CA PRO A 37 -1.99 0.07 -13.95
C PRO A 37 -2.02 -1.46 -13.95
N ASP A 38 -3.06 -2.02 -13.31
CA ASP A 38 -3.45 -3.43 -13.28
C ASP A 38 -2.49 -4.41 -12.57
N VAL A 39 -1.17 -4.23 -12.67
CA VAL A 39 -0.16 -5.21 -12.20
C VAL A 39 -0.11 -5.42 -10.69
N LEU A 40 -0.76 -4.57 -9.89
CA LEU A 40 -0.78 -4.65 -8.43
C LEU A 40 -2.20 -4.77 -7.84
N THR A 41 -3.21 -4.97 -8.71
CA THR A 41 -4.62 -5.05 -8.29
C THR A 41 -4.84 -6.19 -7.31
N ASP A 42 -4.34 -7.38 -7.65
CA ASP A 42 -4.58 -8.59 -6.86
C ASP A 42 -3.84 -8.51 -5.50
N ASP A 43 -2.58 -8.08 -5.49
CA ASP A 43 -1.81 -7.93 -4.25
C ASP A 43 -2.43 -6.91 -3.28
N VAL A 44 -2.97 -5.80 -3.80
CA VAL A 44 -3.67 -4.81 -2.98
C VAL A 44 -4.98 -5.37 -2.43
N ALA A 45 -5.72 -6.16 -3.23
CA ALA A 45 -6.95 -6.81 -2.78
C ALA A 45 -6.68 -7.86 -1.70
N ASP A 46 -5.67 -8.71 -1.91
CA ASP A 46 -5.24 -9.73 -0.94
C ASP A 46 -4.83 -9.09 0.38
N LEU A 47 -4.04 -8.01 0.33
CA LEU A 47 -3.63 -7.31 1.55
C LEU A 47 -4.82 -6.65 2.26
N ALA A 48 -5.80 -6.12 1.52
CA ALA A 48 -6.99 -5.52 2.14
C ALA A 48 -7.79 -6.56 2.95
N ILE A 49 -8.01 -7.75 2.39
CA ILE A 49 -8.70 -8.85 3.10
C ILE A 49 -7.83 -9.37 4.25
N ALA A 50 -6.52 -9.53 4.04
CA ALA A 50 -5.59 -9.95 5.08
C ALA A 50 -5.59 -8.97 6.27
N LEU A 51 -5.57 -7.67 6.02
CA LEU A 51 -5.65 -6.64 7.06
C LEU A 51 -6.99 -6.67 7.81
N ALA A 52 -8.11 -6.85 7.09
CA ALA A 52 -9.42 -7.00 7.73
C ALA A 52 -9.45 -8.19 8.69
N LEU A 53 -8.95 -9.36 8.26
CA LEU A 53 -8.83 -10.54 9.11
C LEU A 53 -7.85 -10.32 10.27
N ALA A 54 -6.70 -9.69 10.01
CA ALA A 54 -5.70 -9.40 11.03
C ALA A 54 -6.27 -8.55 12.17
N VAL A 55 -7.08 -7.55 11.84
CA VAL A 55 -7.75 -6.68 12.82
C VAL A 55 -8.83 -7.45 13.58
N PHE A 56 -9.79 -8.05 12.87
CA PHE A 56 -10.94 -8.70 13.52
C PHE A 56 -10.56 -9.91 14.36
N ARG A 57 -9.54 -10.65 13.93
CA ARG A 57 -9.09 -11.88 14.58
C ARG A 57 -7.85 -11.67 15.45
N LYS A 58 -7.40 -10.42 15.58
CA LYS A 58 -6.21 -10.02 16.37
C LYS A 58 -5.00 -10.92 16.07
N ILE A 59 -4.76 -11.23 14.78
CA ILE A 59 -3.75 -12.21 14.37
C ILE A 59 -2.35 -11.78 14.82
N PRO A 60 -1.88 -10.54 14.59
CA PRO A 60 -0.54 -10.13 15.02
C PRO A 60 -0.36 -10.18 16.54
N GLN A 61 -1.41 -9.85 17.31
CA GLN A 61 -1.38 -9.89 18.77
C GLN A 61 -1.38 -11.34 19.28
N SER A 62 -2.13 -12.23 18.64
CA SER A 62 -2.15 -13.66 18.96
C SER A 62 -0.80 -14.32 18.66
N ASP A 63 -0.18 -13.99 17.52
CA ASP A 63 1.18 -14.44 17.17
C ASP A 63 2.21 -13.94 18.21
N GLY A 64 2.16 -12.65 18.57
CA GLY A 64 3.00 -12.09 19.63
C GLY A 64 2.79 -12.77 20.99
N TYR A 65 1.55 -13.12 21.34
CA TYR A 65 1.24 -13.81 22.59
C TYR A 65 1.90 -15.19 22.67
N VAL A 66 1.85 -15.96 21.58
CA VAL A 66 2.52 -17.28 21.50
C VAL A 66 4.03 -17.14 21.53
N LYS A 67 4.60 -16.21 20.75
CA LYS A 67 6.06 -15.98 20.70
C LYS A 67 6.66 -15.57 22.05
N ASN A 68 5.87 -14.91 22.90
CA ASN A 68 6.27 -14.56 24.26
C ASN A 68 6.06 -15.68 25.29
N GLY A 69 5.64 -16.88 24.87
CA GLY A 69 5.46 -18.04 25.75
C GLY A 69 4.24 -17.98 26.66
N LEU A 70 3.42 -16.94 26.56
CA LEU A 70 2.26 -16.71 27.43
C LEU A 70 1.21 -17.81 27.30
N TRP A 71 1.13 -18.44 26.13
CA TRP A 71 0.20 -19.53 25.87
C TRP A 71 0.47 -20.79 26.70
N LYS A 72 1.66 -20.93 27.30
CA LYS A 72 1.95 -22.01 28.26
C LYS A 72 1.24 -21.80 29.60
N HIS A 73 0.76 -20.59 29.87
CA HIS A 73 0.22 -20.19 31.16
C HIS A 73 -1.29 -19.91 31.10
N SER A 74 -1.80 -19.40 29.98
CA SER A 74 -3.23 -19.19 29.77
C SER A 74 -3.60 -19.16 28.28
N ASP A 75 -4.88 -19.28 27.97
CA ASP A 75 -5.38 -19.13 26.60
C ASP A 75 -5.45 -17.67 26.17
N TYR A 76 -5.22 -17.41 24.87
CA TYR A 76 -5.46 -16.09 24.30
C TYR A 76 -6.98 -15.81 24.20
N PRO A 77 -7.47 -14.64 24.61
CA PRO A 77 -8.90 -14.33 24.60
C PRO A 77 -9.53 -14.46 23.20
N LEU A 78 -10.65 -15.17 23.11
CA LEU A 78 -11.40 -15.30 21.87
C LEU A 78 -11.96 -13.94 21.41
N THR A 79 -11.84 -13.65 20.12
CA THR A 79 -12.47 -12.48 19.50
C THR A 79 -13.97 -12.69 19.39
N THR A 80 -14.77 -11.69 19.75
CA THR A 80 -16.23 -11.75 19.61
C THR A 80 -16.64 -11.75 18.14
N LYS A 81 -17.83 -12.30 17.87
CA LYS A 81 -18.46 -12.22 16.55
C LYS A 81 -18.80 -10.79 16.18
#